data_AF-A0A1V6TFG7-F1
#
_entry.id   AF-A0A1V6TFG7-F1
#
_cell.length_a   1.000
_cell.length_b   1.000
_cell.length_c   1.000
_cell.angle_alpha   90.00
_cell.angle_beta   90.00
_cell.angle_gamma   90.00
#
_symmetry.space_group_name_H-M   'P 1'
#
loop_
_entity.id
_entity.type
_entity.pdbx_description
1 polymer ?
#
loop_
_entity_poly.entity_id
_entity_poly.type
_entity_poly.pdbx_seq_one_letter_code
_entity_poly.pdbx_strand_id
1 'polypeptide(L)'
;MADFNMPRINCQDPDVLSSDKKAKTRPKLPKAHINMATLWCLQCFRYAVRQLDDQLPDVFDVECIINVACPQSCYICTVPPGIRGHVFELMALIKFVEKYWTDDIEYKDGDESQTKALAELATAVDGLCTAFDDLVETHRKDHMLTGNVSDEAKAGYFAWCKARQHMVRPNTQYIKGLHFQYARRGTEHLRLRMGEEASISWAVAICAFYLAVTATVTKYVTSGSDVDYIDDQFPLEIPEF
;
A
#
# COMPACT_ATOMS: atom_id res chain seq x y z
N MET A 1 -0.64 24.71 2.11
CA MET A 1 0.17 23.55 2.56
C MET A 1 -0.31 23.19 3.94
N ALA A 2 -1.04 22.08 4.09
CA ALA A 2 -1.58 21.64 5.37
C ALA A 2 -0.55 20.73 6.05
N ASP A 3 -0.16 21.07 7.28
CA ASP A 3 0.71 20.24 8.11
C ASP A 3 0.00 18.94 8.49
N PHE A 4 0.56 17.83 8.05
CA PHE A 4 0.05 16.49 8.33
C PHE A 4 0.58 16.02 9.71
N ASN A 5 -0.24 16.20 10.75
CA ASN A 5 -0.01 15.60 12.07
C ASN A 5 -0.93 14.39 12.25
N MET A 6 -0.36 13.18 12.27
CA MET A 6 -1.12 11.98 12.64
C MET A 6 -0.98 11.70 14.15
N PRO A 7 -2.03 11.18 14.82
CA PRO A 7 -1.96 10.80 16.23
C PRO A 7 -0.97 9.66 16.44
N ARG A 8 -0.06 9.81 17.41
CA ARG A 8 0.70 8.69 17.96
C ARG A 8 -0.26 7.78 18.71
N ILE A 9 -0.64 6.65 18.13
CA ILE A 9 -1.42 5.63 18.84
C ILE A 9 -0.44 4.82 19.67
N ASN A 10 -0.25 5.22 20.94
CA ASN A 10 0.29 4.31 21.94
C ASN A 10 -0.78 3.25 22.21
N CYS A 11 -0.53 2.01 21.80
CA CYS A 11 -1.32 0.86 22.23
C CYS A 11 -1.14 0.66 23.74
N GLN A 12 -2.14 1.05 24.52
CA GLN A 12 -2.41 0.42 25.81
C GLN A 12 -3.60 -0.51 25.60
N ASP A 13 -3.37 -1.80 25.86
CA ASP A 13 -4.43 -2.81 25.91
C ASP A 13 -5.46 -2.42 27.00
N PRO A 14 -6.77 -2.47 26.72
CA PRO A 14 -7.76 -2.27 27.74
C PRO A 14 -8.02 -3.59 28.46
N ASP A 15 -7.29 -3.83 29.54
CA ASP A 15 -7.66 -4.82 30.53
C ASP A 15 -7.72 -4.14 31.91
N VAL A 16 -8.83 -3.43 32.19
CA VAL A 16 -9.21 -3.03 33.56
C VAL A 16 -10.73 -3.03 33.70
N LEU A 17 -11.18 -3.94 34.56
CA LEU A 17 -12.50 -4.02 35.18
C LEU A 17 -13.00 -2.65 35.70
N SER A 18 -14.21 -2.25 35.32
CA SER A 18 -14.97 -1.25 36.09
C SER A 18 -16.47 -1.49 35.97
N SER A 19 -17.07 -1.94 37.06
CA SER A 19 -18.51 -1.99 37.29
C SER A 19 -19.00 -0.60 37.62
N ASP A 20 -19.88 -0.01 36.80
CA ASP A 20 -20.85 0.96 37.30
C ASP A 20 -22.13 1.05 36.47
N LYS A 21 -23.26 1.13 37.19
CA LYS A 21 -24.62 1.16 36.68
C LYS A 21 -25.13 2.60 36.47
N LYS A 22 -25.79 2.80 35.32
CA LYS A 22 -26.79 3.83 34.95
C LYS A 22 -26.29 5.22 34.50
N ALA A 23 -26.55 5.53 33.22
CA ALA A 23 -27.52 6.55 32.82
C ALA A 23 -27.95 6.29 31.36
N LYS A 24 -29.26 6.13 31.11
CA LYS A 24 -29.84 5.98 29.76
C LYS A 24 -30.00 7.36 29.11
N THR A 25 -28.91 7.91 28.62
CA THR A 25 -28.94 8.93 27.58
C THR A 25 -28.46 8.23 26.33
N ARG A 26 -29.34 8.00 25.33
CA ARG A 26 -28.87 7.49 24.03
C ARG A 26 -27.88 8.53 23.50
N PRO A 27 -26.57 8.23 23.39
CA PRO A 27 -25.65 9.15 22.77
C PRO A 27 -26.12 9.26 21.32
N LYS A 28 -26.36 10.49 20.84
CA LYS A 28 -26.38 10.73 19.39
C LYS A 28 -24.99 10.33 18.91
N LEU A 29 -24.87 9.11 18.37
CA LEU A 29 -23.63 8.60 17.80
C LEU A 29 -23.13 9.64 16.80
N PRO A 30 -21.91 10.18 16.97
CA PRO A 30 -21.28 11.00 15.95
C PRO A 30 -21.25 10.23 14.64
N LYS A 31 -21.40 10.92 13.49
CA LYS A 31 -21.30 10.31 12.15
C LYS A 31 -20.07 9.39 12.10
N ALA A 32 -20.29 8.09 12.02
CA ALA A 32 -19.31 7.03 12.34
C ALA A 32 -18.37 6.68 11.18
N HIS A 33 -17.86 7.67 10.46
CA HIS A 33 -17.06 7.48 9.25
C HIS A 33 -15.86 8.42 9.31
N ILE A 34 -14.66 7.85 9.35
CA ILE A 34 -13.41 8.60 9.19
C ILE A 34 -12.95 8.36 7.76
N ASN A 35 -12.87 9.42 6.96
CA ASN A 35 -12.24 9.37 5.65
C ASN A 35 -10.72 9.39 5.86
N MET A 36 -10.04 8.28 5.59
CA MET A 36 -8.60 8.18 5.76
C MET A 36 -7.89 8.42 4.42
N ALA A 37 -7.37 9.62 4.24
CA ALA A 37 -6.63 10.03 3.04
C ALA A 37 -5.31 9.26 2.78
N THR A 38 -4.81 8.45 3.73
CA THR A 38 -3.45 7.85 3.65
C THR A 38 -3.29 6.46 4.27
N LEU A 39 -4.38 5.79 4.64
CA LEU A 39 -4.35 4.44 5.22
C LEU A 39 -5.41 3.59 4.54
N TRP A 40 -5.21 3.33 3.26
CA TRP A 40 -6.13 2.51 2.49
C TRP A 40 -6.19 1.11 3.11
N CYS A 41 -7.40 0.58 3.27
CA CYS A 41 -7.55 -0.85 3.41
C CYS A 41 -7.09 -1.46 2.08
N LEU A 42 -6.15 -2.41 2.11
CA LEU A 42 -5.58 -2.99 0.88
C LEU A 42 -6.65 -3.49 -0.10
N GLN A 43 -7.80 -3.95 0.40
CA GLN A 43 -8.92 -4.36 -0.44
C GLN A 43 -9.67 -3.19 -1.09
N CYS A 44 -9.83 -2.06 -0.39
CA CYS A 44 -10.42 -0.83 -0.93
C CYS A 44 -9.56 -0.32 -2.08
N PHE A 45 -8.24 -0.39 -1.87
CA PHE A 45 -7.24 -0.01 -2.84
C PHE A 45 -7.20 -0.97 -4.03
N ARG A 46 -7.14 -2.28 -3.80
CA ARG A 46 -7.26 -3.31 -4.86
C ARG A 46 -8.57 -3.20 -5.63
N TYR A 47 -9.67 -2.87 -4.96
CA TYR A 47 -10.97 -2.67 -5.60
C TYR A 47 -10.95 -1.46 -6.52
N ALA A 48 -10.45 -0.31 -6.06
CA ALA A 48 -10.28 0.87 -6.90
C ALA A 48 -9.34 0.59 -8.09
N VAL A 49 -8.23 -0.11 -7.84
CA VAL A 49 -7.28 -0.50 -8.89
C VAL A 49 -7.91 -1.44 -9.93
N ARG A 50 -8.70 -2.44 -9.52
CA ARG A 50 -9.36 -3.38 -10.44
C ARG A 50 -10.50 -2.74 -11.25
N GLN A 51 -11.02 -1.60 -10.80
CA GLN A 51 -12.06 -0.84 -11.49
C GLN A 51 -11.47 0.25 -12.40
N LEU A 52 -10.14 0.26 -12.64
CA LEU A 52 -9.48 1.25 -13.50
C LEU A 52 -10.04 1.34 -14.93
N ASP A 53 -10.63 0.25 -15.43
CA ASP A 53 -11.18 0.19 -16.80
C ASP A 53 -12.47 1.03 -16.96
N ASP A 54 -13.15 1.39 -15.87
CA ASP A 54 -14.48 2.02 -15.91
C ASP A 54 -14.46 3.49 -15.39
N GLN A 55 -13.93 4.41 -16.20
CA GLN A 55 -14.09 5.88 -16.19
C GLN A 55 -13.47 6.76 -15.06
N LEU A 56 -12.79 7.83 -15.52
CA LEU A 56 -12.64 9.19 -14.94
C LEU A 56 -11.69 9.38 -13.71
N PRO A 57 -11.19 10.62 -13.46
CA PRO A 57 -9.84 10.90 -12.91
C PRO A 57 -9.62 10.63 -11.41
N ASP A 58 -10.60 10.08 -10.72
CA ASP A 58 -10.56 9.83 -9.27
C ASP A 58 -10.13 8.39 -8.93
N VAL A 59 -9.48 7.69 -9.88
CA VAL A 59 -9.02 6.29 -9.76
C VAL A 59 -8.20 6.03 -8.49
N PHE A 60 -7.44 7.02 -8.04
CA PHE A 60 -6.54 6.92 -6.90
C PHE A 60 -7.12 7.55 -5.62
N ASP A 61 -8.31 8.15 -5.69
CA ASP A 61 -9.06 8.67 -4.53
C ASP A 61 -9.95 7.59 -3.93
N VAL A 62 -9.30 6.70 -3.18
CA VAL A 62 -9.99 5.59 -2.50
C VAL A 62 -10.60 6.08 -1.19
N GLU A 63 -11.92 6.33 -1.19
CA GLU A 63 -12.68 6.57 0.05
C GLU A 63 -12.72 5.28 0.90
N CYS A 64 -11.72 5.11 1.77
CA CYS A 64 -11.72 4.04 2.75
C CYS A 64 -12.62 4.40 3.93
N ILE A 65 -13.83 3.85 3.95
CA ILE A 65 -14.76 4.01 5.06
C ILE A 65 -14.44 2.98 6.15
N ILE A 66 -13.85 3.46 7.26
CA ILE A 66 -13.73 2.66 8.48
C ILE A 66 -14.92 2.95 9.40
N ASN A 67 -15.59 1.88 9.83
CA ASN A 67 -16.59 1.96 10.89
C ASN A 67 -15.90 2.26 12.23
N VAL A 68 -16.18 3.41 12.82
CA VAL A 68 -15.59 3.87 14.10
C VAL A 68 -15.92 2.94 15.27
N ALA A 69 -16.98 2.13 15.17
CA ALA A 69 -17.30 1.12 16.18
C ALA A 69 -16.36 -0.10 16.16
N CYS A 70 -15.60 -0.30 15.08
CA CYS A 70 -14.56 -1.31 15.00
C CYS A 70 -13.39 -0.83 14.11
N PRO A 71 -12.57 0.12 14.59
CA PRO A 71 -11.49 0.73 13.81
C PRO A 71 -10.41 -0.27 13.35
N GLN A 72 -10.41 -1.46 13.94
CA GLN A 72 -9.47 -2.54 13.67
C GLN A 72 -9.96 -3.54 12.61
N SER A 73 -11.21 -3.47 12.15
CA SER A 73 -11.76 -4.51 11.28
C SER A 73 -12.34 -3.94 9.97
N CYS A 74 -11.50 -3.85 8.95
CA CYS A 74 -11.94 -4.51 7.71
C CYS A 74 -11.79 -6.02 7.98
N TYR A 75 -12.90 -6.71 8.24
CA TYR A 75 -12.93 -8.16 8.53
C TYR A 75 -12.26 -9.01 7.42
N ILE A 76 -12.07 -8.44 6.23
CA ILE A 76 -11.52 -9.09 5.04
C ILE A 76 -10.02 -8.75 4.82
N CYS A 77 -9.49 -7.68 5.45
CA CYS A 77 -8.25 -7.02 4.98
C CYS A 77 -7.03 -7.13 5.91
N THR A 78 -6.83 -8.24 6.61
CA THR A 78 -5.70 -8.36 7.57
C THR A 78 -4.40 -8.71 6.84
N VAL A 79 -3.67 -7.72 6.30
CA VAL A 79 -2.27 -7.97 5.91
C VAL A 79 -1.49 -8.35 7.17
N PRO A 80 -0.78 -9.49 7.19
CA PRO A 80 -0.02 -9.89 8.35
C PRO A 80 1.01 -8.81 8.74
N PRO A 81 1.10 -8.40 10.03
CA PRO A 81 1.97 -7.31 10.47
C PRO A 81 3.44 -7.48 10.07
N GLY A 82 3.90 -8.71 9.91
CA GLY A 82 5.24 -9.09 9.49
C GLY A 82 5.63 -8.72 8.06
N ILE A 83 4.67 -8.35 7.21
CA ILE A 83 4.90 -7.90 5.83
C ILE A 83 4.27 -6.53 5.55
N ARG A 84 3.88 -5.81 6.60
CA ARG A 84 3.22 -4.51 6.47
C ARG A 84 4.06 -3.48 5.73
N GLY A 85 5.39 -3.59 5.76
CA GLY A 85 6.29 -2.73 4.99
C GLY A 85 6.05 -2.82 3.48
N HIS A 86 5.79 -4.03 2.95
CA HIS A 86 5.53 -4.22 1.52
C HIS A 86 4.21 -3.55 1.06
N VAL A 87 3.24 -3.34 1.96
CA VAL A 87 2.03 -2.56 1.62
C VAL A 87 2.41 -1.14 1.23
N PHE A 88 3.33 -0.53 1.98
CA PHE A 88 3.78 0.82 1.69
C PHE A 88 4.67 0.88 0.45
N GLU A 89 5.41 -0.18 0.14
CA GLU A 89 6.12 -0.29 -1.14
C GLU A 89 5.14 -0.31 -2.32
N LEU A 90 4.07 -1.11 -2.24
CA LEU A 90 2.99 -1.11 -3.24
C LEU A 90 2.34 0.28 -3.39
N MET A 91 2.02 0.94 -2.27
CA MET A 91 1.45 2.30 -2.28
C MET A 91 2.41 3.32 -2.91
N ALA A 92 3.72 3.17 -2.67
CA ALA A 92 4.73 4.04 -3.26
C ALA A 92 4.76 3.91 -4.79
N LEU A 93 4.80 2.68 -5.30
CA LEU A 93 4.85 2.39 -6.73
C LEU A 93 3.61 2.89 -7.48
N ILE A 94 2.44 2.72 -6.89
CA ILE A 94 1.19 3.19 -7.50
C ILE A 94 1.10 4.71 -7.44
N LYS A 95 1.48 5.35 -6.32
CA LYS A 95 1.54 6.81 -6.25
C LYS A 95 2.58 7.40 -7.21
N PHE A 96 3.63 6.66 -7.53
CA PHE A 96 4.64 7.04 -8.50
C PHE A 96 4.06 7.08 -9.92
N VAL A 97 3.32 6.03 -10.33
CA VAL A 97 2.77 5.93 -11.70
C VAL A 97 1.49 6.74 -11.91
N GLU A 98 0.78 7.10 -10.84
CA GLU A 98 -0.42 7.97 -10.88
C GLU A 98 -0.18 9.31 -11.61
N LYS A 99 1.07 9.79 -11.62
CA LYS A 99 1.47 10.98 -12.40
C LYS A 99 0.94 10.93 -13.84
N TYR A 100 1.04 9.78 -14.49
CA TYR A 100 0.68 9.65 -15.92
C TYR A 100 -0.84 9.71 -16.18
N TRP A 101 -1.66 9.58 -15.14
CA TRP A 101 -3.11 9.80 -15.21
C TRP A 101 -3.53 11.22 -14.87
N THR A 102 -2.81 11.88 -13.97
CA THR A 102 -3.28 13.09 -13.27
C THR A 102 -2.59 14.36 -13.74
N ASP A 103 -1.35 14.26 -14.19
CA ASP A 103 -0.62 15.39 -14.75
C ASP A 103 -0.96 15.61 -16.22
N ASP A 104 -0.70 16.83 -16.69
CA ASP A 104 -0.83 17.21 -18.10
C ASP A 104 0.36 16.64 -18.91
N ILE A 105 0.23 15.38 -19.33
CA ILE A 105 1.26 14.65 -20.08
C ILE A 105 1.01 14.77 -21.58
N GLU A 106 2.04 15.15 -22.34
CA GLU A 106 1.98 15.21 -23.79
C GLU A 106 2.32 13.84 -24.43
N TYR A 107 1.35 13.27 -25.13
CA TYR A 107 1.46 11.96 -25.80
C TYR A 107 1.71 12.12 -27.31
N LYS A 108 2.55 11.26 -27.90
CA LYS A 108 3.08 11.39 -29.28
C LYS A 108 2.00 11.45 -30.37
N ASP A 109 0.91 10.70 -30.19
CA ASP A 109 -0.24 10.68 -31.12
C ASP A 109 -1.54 11.19 -30.44
N GLY A 110 -1.41 12.05 -29.43
CA GLY A 110 -2.55 12.56 -28.65
C GLY A 110 -3.35 11.43 -27.97
N ASP A 111 -4.68 11.51 -28.04
CA ASP A 111 -5.62 10.64 -27.33
C ASP A 111 -5.43 9.14 -27.61
N GLU A 112 -5.02 8.76 -28.83
CA GLU A 112 -4.80 7.35 -29.18
C GLU A 112 -3.59 6.79 -28.42
N SER A 113 -2.49 7.54 -28.39
CA SER A 113 -1.30 7.19 -27.61
C SER A 113 -1.58 7.22 -26.12
N GLN A 114 -2.35 8.21 -25.64
CA GLN A 114 -2.77 8.28 -24.23
C GLN A 114 -3.56 7.04 -23.83
N THR A 115 -4.60 6.67 -24.58
CA THR A 115 -5.46 5.53 -24.26
C THR A 115 -4.64 4.23 -24.18
N LYS A 116 -3.73 4.01 -25.13
CA LYS A 116 -2.84 2.82 -25.12
C LYS A 116 -1.86 2.84 -23.95
N ALA A 117 -1.28 4.01 -23.65
CA ALA A 117 -0.37 4.15 -22.52
C ALA A 117 -1.08 3.84 -21.20
N LEU A 118 -2.26 4.41 -20.96
CA LEU A 118 -3.02 4.16 -19.73
C LEU A 118 -3.42 2.69 -19.60
N ALA A 119 -3.81 2.02 -20.69
CA ALA A 119 -4.11 0.59 -20.67
C ALA A 119 -2.89 -0.29 -20.35
N GLU A 120 -1.72 0.00 -20.93
CA GLU A 120 -0.48 -0.72 -20.63
C GLU A 120 -0.03 -0.46 -19.17
N LEU A 121 -0.11 0.78 -18.69
CA LEU A 121 0.22 1.12 -17.29
C LEU A 121 -0.76 0.47 -16.31
N ALA A 122 -2.06 0.43 -16.62
CA ALA A 122 -3.06 -0.25 -15.80
C ALA A 122 -2.75 -1.76 -15.70
N THR A 123 -2.35 -2.38 -16.81
CA THR A 123 -1.90 -3.78 -16.85
C THR A 123 -0.68 -3.99 -15.94
N ALA A 124 0.29 -3.08 -15.96
CA ALA A 124 1.46 -3.16 -15.08
C ALA A 124 1.07 -3.04 -13.59
N VAL A 125 0.14 -2.14 -13.26
CA VAL A 125 -0.39 -1.98 -11.89
C VAL A 125 -1.17 -3.22 -11.43
N ASP A 126 -1.98 -3.84 -12.28
CA ASP A 126 -2.71 -5.07 -11.96
C ASP A 126 -1.74 -6.24 -11.72
N GLY A 127 -0.70 -6.37 -12.56
CA GLY A 127 0.37 -7.36 -12.36
C GLY A 127 1.08 -7.17 -11.02
N LEU A 128 1.37 -5.92 -10.64
CA LEU A 128 1.96 -5.59 -9.35
C LEU A 128 1.02 -5.95 -8.18
N CYS A 129 -0.27 -5.66 -8.30
CA CYS A 129 -1.26 -6.02 -7.28
C CYS A 129 -1.38 -7.55 -7.13
N THR A 130 -1.44 -8.28 -8.24
CA THR A 130 -1.47 -9.75 -8.25
C THR A 130 -0.24 -10.34 -7.55
N ALA A 131 0.96 -9.85 -7.86
CA ALA A 131 2.18 -10.28 -7.18
C ALA A 131 2.17 -9.98 -5.68
N PHE A 132 1.54 -8.86 -5.26
CA PHE A 132 1.35 -8.55 -3.85
C PHE A 132 0.34 -9.51 -3.17
N ASP A 133 -0.73 -9.91 -3.87
CA ASP A 133 -1.68 -10.91 -3.39
C ASP A 133 -0.97 -12.25 -3.14
N ASP A 134 -0.12 -12.67 -4.07
CA ASP A 134 0.69 -13.88 -3.96
C ASP A 134 1.71 -13.80 -2.82
N LEU A 135 2.36 -12.64 -2.63
CA LEU A 135 3.23 -12.38 -1.48
C LEU A 135 2.48 -12.59 -0.16
N VAL A 136 1.29 -12.00 -0.02
CA VAL A 136 0.47 -12.10 1.20
C VAL A 136 0.06 -13.55 1.46
N GLU A 137 -0.40 -14.25 0.41
CA GLU A 137 -0.85 -15.63 0.52
C GLU A 137 0.30 -16.58 0.87
N THR A 138 1.45 -16.43 0.22
CA THR A 138 2.66 -17.21 0.50
C THR A 138 3.12 -17.00 1.94
N HIS A 139 3.23 -15.74 2.38
CA HIS A 139 3.60 -15.42 3.76
C HIS A 139 2.61 -15.99 4.78
N ARG A 140 1.30 -15.99 4.48
CA ARG A 140 0.29 -16.61 5.34
C ARG A 140 0.50 -18.12 5.44
N LYS A 141 0.76 -18.80 4.32
CA LYS A 141 1.02 -20.25 4.30
C LYS A 141 2.25 -20.62 5.11
N ASP A 142 3.35 -19.88 4.96
CA ASP A 142 4.62 -20.12 5.66
C ASP A 142 4.47 -20.06 7.19
N HIS A 143 3.50 -19.28 7.67
CA HIS A 143 3.20 -19.12 9.08
C HIS A 143 1.93 -19.83 9.54
N MET A 144 1.35 -20.70 8.71
CA MET A 144 0.10 -21.43 9.01
C MET A 144 -1.07 -20.51 9.42
N LEU A 145 -1.13 -19.32 8.83
CA LEU A 145 -2.15 -18.29 9.08
C LEU A 145 -3.36 -18.42 8.13
N THR A 146 -3.57 -19.60 7.56
CA THR A 146 -4.65 -19.90 6.62
C THR A 146 -5.77 -20.70 7.29
N GLY A 147 -7.03 -20.36 7.04
CA GLY A 147 -8.19 -21.09 7.59
C GLY A 147 -8.34 -20.92 9.10
N ASN A 148 -8.54 -22.04 9.81
CA ASN A 148 -8.65 -22.05 11.28
C ASN A 148 -7.27 -21.99 11.92
N VAL A 149 -6.79 -20.78 12.17
CA VAL A 149 -5.46 -20.53 12.76
C VAL A 149 -5.43 -20.97 14.23
N SER A 150 -4.56 -21.94 14.55
CA SER A 150 -4.35 -22.39 15.94
C SER A 150 -3.72 -21.30 16.80
N ASP A 151 -3.93 -21.35 18.11
CA ASP A 151 -3.32 -20.38 19.02
C ASP A 151 -1.78 -20.50 19.06
N GLU A 152 -1.25 -21.71 18.83
CA GLU A 152 0.18 -21.94 18.65
C GLU A 152 0.73 -21.26 17.39
N ALA A 153 0.02 -21.33 16.26
CA ALA A 153 0.42 -20.61 15.04
C ALA A 153 0.40 -19.09 15.25
N LYS A 154 -0.63 -18.55 15.92
CA LYS A 154 -0.69 -17.12 16.27
C LYS A 154 0.47 -16.71 17.19
N ALA A 155 0.74 -17.48 18.23
CA ALA A 155 1.82 -17.21 19.19
C ALA A 155 3.19 -17.29 18.51
N GLY A 156 3.41 -18.31 17.67
CA GLY A 156 4.62 -18.48 16.88
C GLY A 156 4.85 -17.33 15.92
N TYR A 157 3.80 -16.90 15.21
CA TYR A 157 3.88 -15.76 14.31
C TYR A 157 4.14 -14.43 15.05
N PHE A 158 3.50 -14.23 16.21
CA PHE A 158 3.77 -13.07 17.06
C PHE A 158 5.22 -13.06 17.55
N ALA A 159 5.75 -14.20 17.99
CA ALA A 159 7.15 -14.34 18.39
C ALA A 159 8.10 -14.05 17.22
N TRP A 160 7.80 -14.54 16.01
CA TRP A 160 8.54 -14.25 14.79
C TRP A 160 8.56 -12.74 14.49
N CYS A 161 7.40 -12.07 14.57
CA CYS A 161 7.31 -10.62 14.37
C CYS A 161 8.14 -9.87 15.43
N LYS A 162 8.01 -10.25 16.70
CA LYS A 162 8.73 -9.63 17.83
C LYS A 162 10.24 -9.77 17.67
N ALA A 163 10.72 -10.95 17.29
CA ALA A 163 12.14 -11.20 17.04
C ALA A 163 12.72 -10.28 15.97
N ARG A 164 11.90 -9.80 15.04
CA ARG A 164 12.30 -8.95 13.92
C ARG A 164 12.03 -7.46 14.12
N GLN A 165 11.49 -7.04 15.26
CA GLN A 165 11.23 -5.61 15.53
C GLN A 165 12.48 -4.74 15.40
N HIS A 166 13.65 -5.26 15.75
CA HIS A 166 14.93 -4.57 15.60
C HIS A 166 15.30 -4.23 14.15
N MET A 167 14.62 -4.83 13.18
CA MET A 167 14.85 -4.59 11.75
C MET A 167 14.13 -3.35 11.23
N VAL A 168 13.12 -2.88 11.98
CA VAL A 168 12.41 -1.64 11.65
C VAL A 168 13.36 -0.47 11.86
N ARG A 169 13.46 0.42 10.87
CA ARG A 169 14.31 1.61 10.95
C ARG A 169 13.44 2.85 11.04
N PRO A 170 13.26 3.44 12.24
CA PRO A 170 12.61 4.74 12.36
C PRO A 170 13.46 5.80 11.64
N ASN A 171 12.84 6.59 10.78
CA ASN A 171 13.52 7.69 10.10
C ASN A 171 12.80 9.02 10.39
N THR A 172 13.56 10.03 10.79
CA THR A 172 13.06 11.39 11.10
C THR A 172 13.27 12.38 9.97
N GLN A 173 13.90 11.97 8.87
CA GLN A 173 14.16 12.86 7.74
C GLN A 173 12.87 13.19 6.99
N TYR A 174 12.66 14.48 6.75
CA TYR A 174 11.61 14.95 5.89
C TYR A 174 11.93 14.58 4.44
N ILE A 175 10.97 13.96 3.75
CA ILE A 175 11.09 13.62 2.33
C ILE A 175 9.94 14.26 1.58
N LYS A 176 10.27 14.98 0.50
CA LYS A 176 9.31 15.60 -0.40
C LYS A 176 8.79 14.55 -1.39
N GLY A 177 7.50 14.60 -1.72
CA GLY A 177 6.85 13.62 -2.62
C GLY A 177 6.18 12.48 -1.85
N LEU A 178 4.91 12.21 -2.16
CA LEU A 178 4.13 11.23 -1.41
C LEU A 178 4.59 9.78 -1.66
N HIS A 179 5.01 9.44 -2.88
CA HIS A 179 5.56 8.12 -3.20
C HIS A 179 6.80 7.81 -2.37
N PHE A 180 7.72 8.76 -2.20
CA PHE A 180 8.89 8.59 -1.32
C PHE A 180 8.51 8.49 0.17
N GLN A 181 7.48 9.21 0.62
CA GLN A 181 6.99 9.07 1.98
C GLN A 181 6.43 7.66 2.24
N TYR A 182 5.75 7.06 1.26
CA TYR A 182 5.32 5.67 1.34
C TYR A 182 6.50 4.71 1.34
N ALA A 183 7.46 4.85 0.42
CA ALA A 183 8.67 4.01 0.42
C ALA A 183 9.41 4.05 1.76
N ARG A 184 9.55 5.25 2.35
CA ARG A 184 10.11 5.41 3.71
C ARG A 184 9.31 4.65 4.75
N ARG A 185 7.97 4.78 4.74
CA ARG A 185 7.11 4.02 5.65
C ARG A 185 7.26 2.51 5.50
N GLY A 186 7.58 2.03 4.30
CA GLY A 186 7.93 0.62 4.09
C GLY A 186 9.06 0.15 5.02
N THR A 187 10.05 1.02 5.27
CA THR A 187 11.19 0.73 6.17
C THR A 187 10.88 0.89 7.66
N GLU A 188 9.81 1.62 7.99
CA GLU A 188 9.27 1.82 9.34
C GLU A 188 8.36 0.67 9.79
N HIS A 189 8.20 -0.37 8.95
CA HIS A 189 7.41 -1.56 9.22
C HIS A 189 8.17 -2.84 8.89
N LEU A 190 7.69 -3.97 9.42
CA LEU A 190 8.29 -5.27 9.12
C LEU A 190 8.08 -5.61 7.64
N ARG A 191 9.16 -6.07 7.02
CA ARG A 191 9.21 -6.55 5.65
C ARG A 191 10.09 -7.79 5.57
N LEU A 192 9.88 -8.57 4.52
CA LEU A 192 10.75 -9.68 4.18
C LEU A 192 12.11 -9.14 3.69
N ARG A 193 13.17 -9.90 3.96
CA ARG A 193 14.53 -9.67 3.49
C ARG A 193 14.72 -10.43 2.18
N MET A 194 15.58 -9.87 1.33
CA MET A 194 16.13 -10.59 0.18
C MET A 194 16.65 -11.96 0.61
N GLY A 195 16.16 -13.01 -0.05
CA GLY A 195 16.45 -14.41 0.26
C GLY A 195 15.31 -15.16 0.96
N GLU A 196 14.30 -14.46 1.49
CA GLU A 196 13.04 -15.09 1.87
C GLU A 196 12.22 -15.33 0.58
N GLU A 197 11.70 -16.53 0.35
CA GLU A 197 11.14 -16.97 -0.95
C GLU A 197 10.08 -15.99 -1.49
N ALA A 198 9.12 -15.61 -0.66
CA ALA A 198 8.09 -14.62 -0.96
C ALA A 198 8.66 -13.23 -1.31
N SER A 199 9.81 -12.83 -0.76
CA SER A 199 10.46 -11.54 -1.08
C SER A 199 11.05 -11.50 -2.47
N ILE A 200 11.51 -12.65 -3.00
CA ILE A 200 12.16 -12.73 -4.30
C ILE A 200 11.12 -12.48 -5.40
N SER A 201 9.98 -13.16 -5.32
CA SER A 201 8.87 -12.96 -6.27
C SER A 201 8.37 -11.52 -6.26
N TRP A 202 8.28 -10.90 -5.08
CA TRP A 202 7.90 -9.48 -4.96
C TRP A 202 8.94 -8.55 -5.58
N ALA A 203 10.24 -8.76 -5.34
CA ALA A 203 11.31 -7.98 -5.96
C ALA A 203 11.30 -8.10 -7.49
N VAL A 204 11.08 -9.31 -8.03
CA VAL A 204 10.94 -9.54 -9.48
C VAL A 204 9.75 -8.77 -10.04
N ALA A 205 8.61 -8.74 -9.34
CA ALA A 205 7.45 -7.98 -9.77
C ALA A 205 7.71 -6.46 -9.78
N ILE A 206 8.47 -5.93 -8.81
CA ILE A 206 8.90 -4.53 -8.80
C ILE A 206 9.76 -4.21 -10.03
N CYS A 207 10.73 -5.08 -10.36
CA CYS A 207 11.56 -4.91 -11.57
C CYS A 207 10.72 -4.97 -12.84
N ALA A 208 9.81 -5.94 -12.95
CA ALA A 208 8.92 -6.07 -14.10
C ALA A 208 8.02 -4.83 -14.27
N PHE A 209 7.50 -4.30 -13.15
CA PHE A 209 6.73 -3.06 -13.13
C PHE A 209 7.55 -1.86 -13.62
N TYR A 210 8.77 -1.67 -13.09
CA TYR A 210 9.67 -0.60 -13.53
C TYR A 210 9.95 -0.68 -15.03
N LEU A 211 10.29 -1.88 -15.55
CA LEU A 211 10.56 -2.09 -16.97
C LEU A 211 9.32 -1.82 -17.84
N ALA A 212 8.14 -2.25 -17.39
CA ALA A 212 6.89 -2.02 -18.11
C ALA A 212 6.57 -0.51 -18.19
N VAL A 213 6.63 0.20 -17.06
CA VAL A 213 6.40 1.66 -17.02
C VAL A 213 7.40 2.39 -17.91
N THR A 214 8.68 2.04 -17.82
CA THR A 214 9.75 2.63 -18.65
C THR A 214 9.47 2.43 -20.13
N ALA A 215 9.14 1.21 -20.53
CA ALA A 215 8.85 0.88 -21.92
C ALA A 215 7.60 1.63 -22.44
N THR A 216 6.52 1.67 -21.67
CA THR A 216 5.27 2.34 -22.04
C THR A 216 5.47 3.85 -22.16
N VAL A 217 6.11 4.50 -21.18
CA VAL A 217 6.33 5.95 -21.20
C VAL A 217 7.27 6.33 -22.35
N THR A 218 8.38 5.62 -22.53
CA THR A 218 9.31 5.86 -23.65
C THR A 218 8.63 5.72 -25.01
N LYS A 219 7.70 4.77 -25.12
CA LYS A 219 6.96 4.50 -26.35
C LYS A 219 5.96 5.60 -26.67
N TYR A 220 5.17 6.05 -25.70
CA TYR A 220 3.99 6.90 -25.94
C TYR A 220 4.12 8.38 -25.54
N VAL A 221 5.04 8.75 -24.65
CA VAL A 221 5.19 10.12 -24.15
C VAL A 221 6.22 10.90 -24.95
N THR A 222 5.91 12.16 -25.27
CA THR A 222 6.74 13.03 -26.12
C THR A 222 7.88 13.69 -25.35
N SER A 223 7.61 14.06 -24.10
CA SER A 223 8.51 14.81 -23.23
C SER A 223 9.63 13.92 -22.69
N GLY A 224 10.88 14.29 -22.98
CA GLY A 224 12.05 13.64 -22.39
C GLY A 224 12.07 13.74 -20.86
N SER A 225 11.57 14.85 -20.29
CA SER A 225 11.54 15.03 -18.83
C SER A 225 10.59 14.07 -18.11
N ASP A 226 9.55 13.58 -18.77
CA ASP A 226 8.64 12.57 -18.20
C ASP A 226 9.19 11.14 -18.31
N VAL A 227 10.16 10.93 -19.21
CA VAL A 227 10.97 9.71 -19.28
C VAL A 227 12.04 9.77 -18.18
N ASP A 228 12.77 10.88 -18.07
CA ASP A 228 13.81 11.09 -17.04
C ASP A 228 13.21 11.01 -15.62
N TYR A 229 11.95 11.43 -15.45
CA TYR A 229 11.21 11.28 -14.19
C TYR A 229 11.24 9.85 -13.66
N ILE A 230 11.23 8.84 -14.52
CA ILE A 230 11.23 7.44 -14.09
C ILE A 230 12.48 7.13 -13.30
N ASP A 231 13.65 7.44 -13.84
CA ASP A 231 14.92 7.15 -13.19
C ASP A 231 15.15 8.04 -11.96
N ASP A 232 14.71 9.30 -12.02
CA ASP A 232 14.91 10.26 -10.94
C ASP A 232 13.93 10.06 -9.76
N GLN A 233 12.73 9.56 -10.03
CA GLN A 233 11.63 9.55 -9.05
C GLN A 233 11.09 8.16 -8.73
N PHE A 234 11.69 7.10 -9.27
CA PHE A 234 11.33 5.74 -8.87
C PHE A 234 11.57 5.55 -7.36
N PRO A 235 10.54 5.16 -6.58
CA PRO A 235 10.58 5.32 -5.13
C PRO A 235 11.38 4.24 -4.38
N LEU A 236 11.76 3.15 -5.06
CA LEU A 236 12.40 1.98 -4.47
C LEU A 236 13.75 1.70 -5.12
N GLU A 237 14.67 1.08 -4.37
CA GLU A 237 15.90 0.56 -4.97
C GLU A 237 15.55 -0.62 -5.89
N ILE A 238 15.94 -0.53 -7.17
CA ILE A 238 15.90 -1.66 -8.08
C ILE A 238 17.09 -2.56 -7.74
N PRO A 239 16.90 -3.84 -7.41
CA PRO A 239 18.00 -4.77 -7.23
C PRO A 239 18.85 -4.79 -8.51
N GLU A 240 20.10 -4.33 -8.42
CA GLU A 240 21.06 -4.45 -9.53
C GLU A 240 21.21 -5.95 -9.85
N PHE A 241 21.06 -6.30 -11.14
CA PHE A 241 21.21 -7.66 -11.64
C PHE A 241 22.64 -8.19 -11.49
#